data_AF-A0A959Z9I2-F1
#
_entry.id   AF-A0A959Z9I2-F1
#
_cell.length_a   1.000
_cell.length_b   1.000
_cell.length_c   1.000
_cell.angle_alpha   90.00
_cell.angle_beta   90.00
_cell.angle_gamma   90.00
#
_symmetry.space_group_name_H-M   'P 1'
#
loop_
_entity.id
_entity.type
_entity.pdbx_description
1 polymer ?
#
loop_
_entity_poly.entity_id
_entity_poly.type
_entity_poly.pdbx_seq_one_letter_code
_entity_poly.pdbx_strand_id
1 'polypeptide(L)'
;MKTNKLLLFILAGAFLTMGIEVRYFHAGITPYKPVAWTPIITAALGFLICLVGMFVGKKASKGLGVTMLLLSLSGLAGFYFHHGGDFSHLVHLIQDDYSQVLLEKNGYPAPPELAPLSFTGLSVMAGILLLSPQNKK
;
A
#
# COMPACT_ATOMS: atom_id res chain seq x y z
N MET A 1 -10.19 -20.25 12.85
CA MET A 1 -8.87 -19.66 12.48
C MET A 1 -8.51 -18.61 13.53
N LYS A 2 -7.28 -18.58 14.08
CA LYS A 2 -6.90 -17.53 15.08
C LYS A 2 -7.09 -16.14 14.44
N THR A 3 -7.59 -15.15 15.19
CA THR A 3 -7.91 -13.79 14.69
C THR A 3 -6.80 -13.19 13.82
N ASN A 4 -5.53 -13.32 14.23
CA ASN A 4 -4.40 -12.80 13.46
C ASN A 4 -4.28 -13.43 12.06
N LYS A 5 -4.59 -14.73 11.90
CA LYS A 5 -4.54 -15.39 10.59
C LYS A 5 -5.68 -14.90 9.68
N LEU A 6 -6.86 -14.65 10.25
CA LEU A 6 -7.95 -14.03 9.49
C LEU A 6 -7.59 -12.62 9.02
N LEU A 7 -7.03 -11.81 9.91
CA LEU A 7 -6.60 -10.45 9.56
C LEU A 7 -5.48 -10.47 8.50
N LEU A 8 -4.49 -11.35 8.62
CA LEU A 8 -3.47 -11.51 7.59
C LEU A 8 -4.06 -11.98 6.25
N PHE A 9 -5.06 -12.84 6.25
CA PHE A 9 -5.75 -13.26 5.03
C PHE A 9 -6.51 -12.09 4.38
N ILE A 10 -7.22 -11.28 5.17
CA ILE A 10 -7.90 -10.06 4.69
C ILE A 10 -6.89 -9.08 4.10
N LEU A 11 -5.76 -8.85 4.80
CA LEU A 11 -4.70 -7.96 4.33
C LEU A 11 -4.03 -8.50 3.06
N ALA A 12 -3.86 -9.82 2.92
CA ALA A 12 -3.40 -10.42 1.67
C ALA A 12 -4.38 -10.10 0.53
N GLY A 13 -5.69 -10.29 0.73
CA GLY A 13 -6.71 -9.89 -0.23
C GLY A 13 -6.61 -8.43 -0.63
N ALA A 14 -6.46 -7.53 0.35
CA ALA A 14 -6.32 -6.09 0.13
C ALA A 14 -5.06 -5.75 -0.71
N PHE A 15 -3.91 -6.37 -0.43
CA PHE A 15 -2.70 -6.18 -1.24
C PHE A 15 -2.87 -6.72 -2.66
N LEU A 16 -3.56 -7.85 -2.84
CA LEU A 16 -3.80 -8.42 -4.17
C LEU A 16 -4.70 -7.49 -5.01
N THR A 17 -5.83 -7.04 -4.47
CA THR A 17 -6.75 -6.15 -5.18
C THR A 17 -6.08 -4.82 -5.50
N MET A 18 -5.33 -4.25 -4.55
CA MET A 18 -4.54 -3.03 -4.76
C MET A 18 -3.47 -3.22 -5.84
N GLY A 19 -2.79 -4.36 -5.87
CA GLY A 19 -1.79 -4.65 -6.90
C GLY A 19 -2.40 -4.71 -8.31
N ILE A 20 -3.59 -5.30 -8.45
CA ILE A 20 -4.32 -5.35 -9.72
C ILE A 20 -4.73 -3.95 -10.16
N GLU A 21 -5.32 -3.16 -9.26
CA GLU A 21 -5.77 -1.79 -9.52
C GLU A 21 -4.60 -0.87 -9.90
N VAL A 22 -3.53 -0.88 -9.11
CA VAL A 22 -2.32 -0.11 -9.41
C VAL A 22 -1.72 -0.53 -10.75
N ARG A 23 -1.64 -1.84 -11.04
CA ARG A 23 -1.14 -2.32 -12.33
C ARG A 23 -1.98 -1.82 -13.50
N TYR A 24 -3.30 -1.76 -13.34
CA TYR A 24 -4.20 -1.18 -14.34
C TYR A 24 -3.89 0.30 -14.58
N PHE A 25 -3.84 1.10 -13.52
CA PHE A 25 -3.55 2.55 -13.64
C PHE A 25 -2.11 2.86 -14.10
N HIS A 26 -1.14 2.02 -13.76
CA HIS A 26 0.27 2.23 -14.12
C HIS A 26 0.69 1.53 -15.43
N ALA A 27 -0.25 0.88 -16.13
CA ALA A 27 0.04 0.14 -17.36
C ALA A 27 0.68 1.00 -18.44
N GLY A 28 0.19 2.23 -18.61
CA GLY A 28 0.69 3.16 -19.63
C GLY A 28 2.02 3.83 -19.29
N ILE A 29 2.45 3.82 -18.02
CA ILE A 29 3.65 4.55 -17.58
C ILE A 29 4.83 3.63 -17.21
N THR A 30 4.57 2.39 -16.83
CA THR A 30 5.59 1.40 -16.47
C THR A 30 6.65 1.10 -17.55
N PRO A 31 6.35 1.16 -18.87
CA PRO A 31 7.38 1.02 -19.90
C PRO A 31 8.37 2.20 -19.96
N TYR A 32 7.95 3.38 -19.51
CA TYR A 32 8.72 4.63 -19.67
C TYR A 32 9.36 5.10 -18.37
N LYS A 33 8.77 4.80 -17.22
CA LYS A 33 9.28 5.15 -15.89
C LYS A 33 9.42 3.89 -15.04
N PRO A 34 10.62 3.31 -14.92
CA PRO A 34 10.84 2.09 -14.13
C PRO A 34 10.36 2.21 -12.68
N VAL A 35 10.45 3.41 -12.09
CA VAL A 35 9.97 3.67 -10.72
C VAL A 35 8.48 3.36 -10.53
N ALA A 36 7.66 3.42 -11.59
CA ALA A 36 6.24 3.07 -11.54
C ALA A 36 5.97 1.58 -11.28
N TRP A 37 6.99 0.71 -11.32
CA TRP A 37 6.88 -0.68 -10.88
C TRP A 37 6.86 -0.83 -9.36
N THR A 38 7.36 0.16 -8.62
CA THR A 38 7.49 0.13 -7.15
C THR A 38 6.18 -0.28 -6.46
N PRO A 39 5.03 0.39 -6.68
CA PRO A 39 3.81 0.03 -5.97
C PRO A 39 3.28 -1.37 -6.37
N ILE A 40 3.52 -1.84 -7.60
CA ILE A 40 3.14 -3.19 -8.04
C ILE A 40 3.97 -4.25 -7.31
N ILE A 41 5.29 -4.03 -7.21
CA ILE A 41 6.20 -4.93 -6.48
C ILE A 41 5.87 -4.91 -4.99
N THR A 42 5.63 -3.74 -4.39
CA THR A 42 5.20 -3.62 -2.99
C THR A 42 3.92 -4.40 -2.74
N ALA A 43 2.91 -4.27 -3.63
CA ALA A 43 1.66 -5.02 -3.50
C ALA A 43 1.90 -6.53 -3.52
N ALA A 44 2.68 -7.02 -4.48
CA ALA A 44 2.99 -8.44 -4.62
C ALA A 44 3.76 -8.98 -3.38
N LEU A 45 4.74 -8.23 -2.90
CA LEU A 45 5.48 -8.59 -1.68
C LEU A 45 4.57 -8.58 -0.45
N GLY A 46 3.73 -7.56 -0.28
CA GLY A 46 2.77 -7.48 0.82
C GLY A 46 1.80 -8.66 0.84
N PHE A 47 1.28 -9.04 -0.33
CA PHE A 47 0.45 -10.23 -0.51
C PHE A 47 1.17 -11.51 -0.08
N LEU A 48 2.36 -11.76 -0.62
CA LEU A 48 3.15 -12.95 -0.31
C LEU A 48 3.54 -13.02 1.17
N ILE A 49 3.97 -11.90 1.76
CA ILE A 49 4.34 -11.83 3.17
C ILE A 49 3.13 -12.13 4.06
N CYS A 50 1.95 -11.59 3.75
CA CYS A 50 0.73 -11.88 4.50
C CYS A 50 0.35 -13.36 4.40
N LEU A 51 0.45 -13.98 3.22
CA LEU A 51 0.20 -15.41 3.03
C LEU A 51 1.17 -16.29 3.81
N VAL A 52 2.48 -16.07 3.63
CA VAL A 52 3.55 -16.82 4.29
C VAL A 52 3.48 -16.63 5.81
N GLY A 53 3.18 -15.40 6.26
CA GLY A 53 3.02 -15.01 7.65
C GLY A 53 2.01 -15.86 8.43
N MET A 54 1.02 -16.44 7.76
CA MET A 54 0.03 -17.31 8.41
C MET A 54 0.59 -18.68 8.84
N PHE A 55 1.69 -19.13 8.23
CA PHE A 55 2.21 -20.49 8.36
C PHE A 55 3.59 -20.56 9.02
N VAL A 56 4.32 -19.46 9.09
CA VAL A 56 5.68 -19.45 9.65
C VAL A 56 5.72 -19.35 11.18
N GLY A 57 6.84 -19.80 11.76
CA GLY A 57 7.11 -19.68 13.19
C GLY A 57 7.45 -18.27 13.65
N LYS A 58 7.48 -18.05 14.98
CA LYS A 58 7.68 -16.73 15.62
C LYS A 58 8.91 -15.97 15.13
N LYS A 59 10.05 -16.64 14.93
CA LYS A 59 11.29 -15.99 14.46
C LYS A 59 11.14 -15.43 13.05
N ALA A 60 10.61 -16.23 12.12
CA ALA A 60 10.34 -15.80 10.75
C ALA A 60 9.25 -14.72 10.68
N SER A 61 8.16 -14.87 11.47
CA SER A 61 7.11 -13.86 11.58
C SER A 61 7.66 -12.48 11.98
N LYS A 62 8.63 -12.43 12.89
CA LYS A 62 9.29 -11.17 13.25
C LYS A 62 10.04 -10.53 12.08
N GLY A 63 10.81 -11.33 11.34
CA GLY A 63 11.52 -10.86 10.15
C GLY A 63 10.55 -10.29 9.12
N LEU A 64 9.50 -11.05 8.80
CA LEU A 64 8.42 -10.61 7.91
C LEU A 64 7.73 -9.32 8.40
N GLY A 65 7.48 -9.20 9.71
CA GLY A 65 6.88 -8.02 10.29
C GLY A 65 7.75 -6.77 10.14
N VAL A 66 9.06 -6.88 10.38
CA VAL A 66 10.02 -5.79 10.13
C VAL A 66 10.07 -5.45 8.64
N THR A 67 10.08 -6.46 7.76
CA THR A 67 10.02 -6.24 6.31
C THR A 67 8.77 -5.46 5.91
N MET A 68 7.59 -5.78 6.46
CA MET A 68 6.36 -5.01 6.20
C MET A 68 6.47 -3.56 6.69
N LEU A 69 7.07 -3.31 7.86
CA LEU A 69 7.31 -1.94 8.32
C LEU A 69 8.24 -1.17 7.37
N LEU A 70 9.27 -1.80 6.82
CA LEU A 70 10.13 -1.18 5.80
C LEU A 70 9.36 -0.93 4.49
N LEU A 71 8.52 -1.88 4.06
CA LEU A 71 7.65 -1.69 2.89
C LEU A 71 6.70 -0.50 3.05
N SER A 72 6.29 -0.16 4.28
CA SER A 72 5.42 0.99 4.53
C SER A 72 6.02 2.32 4.06
N LEU A 73 7.36 2.42 4.00
CA LEU A 73 8.07 3.59 3.49
C LEU A 73 7.86 3.80 1.99
N SER A 74 7.53 2.73 1.23
CA SER A 74 7.25 2.86 -0.20
C SER A 74 5.97 3.66 -0.49
N GLY A 75 4.97 3.60 0.40
CA GLY A 75 3.77 4.44 0.31
C GLY A 75 4.07 5.92 0.55
N LEU A 76 4.94 6.22 1.52
CA LEU A 76 5.42 7.59 1.78
C LEU A 76 6.25 8.13 0.62
N ALA A 77 7.15 7.32 0.07
CA ALA A 77 7.93 7.68 -1.11
C ALA A 77 7.01 7.91 -2.33
N GLY A 78 6.05 7.02 -2.57
CA GLY A 78 5.07 7.17 -3.63
C GLY A 78 4.23 8.44 -3.48
N PHE A 79 3.83 8.77 -2.25
CA PHE A 79 3.13 10.00 -1.92
C PHE A 79 3.97 11.24 -2.26
N TYR A 80 5.24 11.25 -1.86
CA TYR A 80 6.17 12.32 -2.24
C TYR A 80 6.32 12.46 -3.77
N PHE A 81 6.46 11.35 -4.49
CA PHE A 81 6.57 11.36 -5.96
C PHE A 81 5.29 11.80 -6.68
N HIS A 82 4.11 11.54 -6.11
CA HIS A 82 2.83 12.02 -6.65
C HIS A 82 2.71 13.55 -6.59
N HIS A 83 3.34 14.18 -5.59
CA HIS A 83 3.25 15.62 -5.35
C HIS A 83 4.49 16.39 -5.83
N GLY A 84 5.54 15.70 -6.28
CA GLY A 84 6.81 16.34 -6.64
C GLY A 84 7.44 17.15 -5.49
N GLY A 85 7.05 16.87 -4.24
CA GLY A 85 7.42 17.65 -3.06
C GLY A 85 6.61 18.92 -2.80
N ASP A 86 5.62 19.25 -3.65
CA ASP A 86 4.69 20.36 -3.44
C ASP A 86 3.35 19.87 -2.90
N PHE A 87 3.08 20.19 -1.63
CA PHE A 87 1.90 19.75 -0.91
C PHE A 87 0.79 20.81 -0.86
N SER A 88 0.92 21.92 -1.59
CA SER A 88 -0.09 22.98 -1.63
C SER A 88 -1.45 22.47 -2.12
N HIS A 89 -1.46 21.54 -3.07
CA HIS A 89 -2.68 20.91 -3.59
C HIS A 89 -3.50 20.14 -2.54
N LEU A 90 -2.85 19.65 -1.46
CA LEU A 90 -3.55 18.96 -0.37
C LEU A 90 -4.48 19.88 0.41
N VAL A 91 -4.25 21.19 0.39
CA VAL A 91 -5.11 22.16 1.08
C VAL A 91 -6.52 22.12 0.48
N HIS A 92 -6.64 21.89 -0.83
CA HIS A 92 -7.93 21.77 -1.51
C HIS A 92 -8.71 20.50 -1.13
N LEU A 93 -8.02 19.42 -0.70
CA LEU A 93 -8.67 18.22 -0.20
C LEU A 93 -9.41 18.44 1.12
N ILE A 94 -9.00 19.45 1.91
CA ILE A 94 -9.59 19.78 3.22
C ILE A 94 -10.65 20.88 3.08
N GLN A 95 -10.54 21.74 2.06
CA GLN A 95 -11.38 22.92 1.88
C GLN A 95 -12.67 22.69 1.07
N ASP A 96 -13.10 21.44 0.89
CA ASP A 96 -14.37 21.05 0.24
C ASP A 96 -14.57 21.49 -1.23
N ASP A 97 -13.53 21.97 -1.93
CA ASP A 97 -13.60 22.24 -3.38
C ASP A 97 -13.09 21.05 -4.21
N TYR A 98 -13.63 19.86 -3.91
CA TYR A 98 -13.32 18.62 -4.64
C TYR A 98 -13.81 18.67 -6.11
N SER A 99 -14.74 19.60 -6.41
CA SER A 99 -15.28 19.85 -7.74
C SER A 99 -14.21 20.26 -8.76
N GLN A 100 -13.20 21.03 -8.36
CA GLN A 100 -12.16 21.46 -9.29
C GLN A 100 -11.06 20.41 -9.52
N VAL A 101 -10.76 19.58 -8.51
CA VAL A 101 -9.74 18.52 -8.61
C VAL A 101 -10.14 17.41 -9.60
N LEU A 102 -11.45 17.17 -9.79
CA LEU A 102 -11.96 16.18 -10.76
C LEU A 102 -12.03 16.69 -12.20
N LEU A 103 -11.96 18.01 -12.43
CA LEU A 103 -12.17 18.62 -13.75
C LEU A 103 -10.86 18.82 -14.54
N GLU A 104 -9.70 18.84 -13.89
CA GLU A 104 -8.42 19.19 -14.54
C GLU A 104 -7.52 17.99 -14.84
N LYS A 105 -7.93 17.15 -15.79
CA LYS A 105 -7.02 16.54 -16.78
C LYS A 105 -7.80 15.79 -17.87
N ASN A 106 -8.17 16.50 -18.93
CA ASN A 106 -8.57 15.91 -20.21
C ASN A 106 -9.74 14.89 -20.15
N GLY A 107 -10.69 15.05 -19.23
CA GLY A 107 -11.87 14.16 -19.13
C GLY A 107 -11.59 12.79 -18.49
N TYR A 108 -10.42 12.58 -17.88
CA TYR A 108 -10.12 11.41 -17.09
C TYR A 108 -10.02 11.79 -15.60
N PRO A 109 -10.57 10.98 -14.68
CA PRO A 109 -10.42 11.24 -13.26
C PRO A 109 -8.93 11.25 -12.91
N ALA A 110 -8.46 12.34 -12.30
CA ALA A 110 -7.11 12.43 -11.78
C ALA A 110 -6.85 11.26 -10.81
N PRO A 111 -5.67 10.63 -10.83
CA PRO A 111 -5.37 9.56 -9.91
C PRO A 111 -5.45 10.09 -8.47
N PRO A 112 -6.04 9.33 -7.53
CA PRO A 112 -6.22 9.80 -6.16
C PRO A 112 -4.86 10.16 -5.53
N GLU A 113 -4.71 11.42 -5.11
CA GLU A 113 -3.45 11.97 -4.60
C GLU A 113 -2.92 11.21 -3.38
N LEU A 114 -3.84 10.74 -2.53
CA LEU A 114 -3.53 10.01 -1.30
C LEU A 114 -3.39 8.49 -1.50
N ALA A 115 -3.61 7.97 -2.70
CA ALA A 115 -3.57 6.53 -2.97
C ALA A 115 -2.29 5.82 -2.51
N PRO A 116 -1.08 6.42 -2.63
CA PRO A 116 0.13 5.78 -2.14
C PRO A 116 0.12 5.51 -0.62
N LEU A 117 -0.61 6.30 0.18
CA LEU A 117 -0.67 6.13 1.64
C LEU A 117 -1.39 4.84 2.07
N SER A 118 -2.23 4.27 1.20
CA SER A 118 -2.85 2.97 1.46
C SER A 118 -1.80 1.85 1.60
N PHE A 119 -0.70 1.91 0.85
CA PHE A 119 0.43 0.99 1.02
C PHE A 119 1.08 1.11 2.39
N THR A 120 1.25 2.33 2.90
CA THR A 120 1.78 2.59 4.24
C THR A 120 0.86 1.98 5.29
N GLY A 121 -0.44 2.30 5.25
CA GLY A 121 -1.43 1.80 6.22
C GLY A 121 -1.52 0.28 6.26
N LEU A 122 -1.70 -0.37 5.09
CA LEU A 122 -1.77 -1.84 5.02
C LEU A 122 -0.48 -2.50 5.53
N SER A 123 0.68 -1.94 5.17
CA SER A 123 1.95 -2.53 5.55
C SER A 123 2.23 -2.40 7.05
N VAL A 124 1.87 -1.27 7.65
CA VAL A 124 1.97 -1.08 9.11
C VAL A 124 1.06 -2.05 9.85
N MET A 125 -0.21 -2.20 9.42
CA MET A 125 -1.15 -3.14 10.05
C MET A 125 -0.63 -4.59 9.98
N ALA A 126 -0.16 -5.01 8.80
CA ALA A 126 0.43 -6.34 8.63
C ALA A 126 1.68 -6.53 9.51
N GLY A 127 2.57 -5.53 9.54
CA GLY A 127 3.79 -5.56 10.35
C GLY A 127 3.50 -5.73 11.84
N ILE A 128 2.56 -4.95 12.38
CA ILE A 128 2.13 -5.05 13.78
C ILE A 128 1.54 -6.42 14.08
N LEU A 129 0.68 -6.95 13.21
CA LEU A 129 0.08 -8.28 13.39
C LEU A 129 1.11 -9.41 13.39
N LEU A 130 2.15 -9.31 12.55
CA LEU A 130 3.24 -10.28 12.46
C LEU A 130 4.22 -10.19 13.64
N LEU A 131 4.38 -9.01 14.24
CA LEU A 131 5.21 -8.79 15.42
C LEU A 131 4.47 -9.10 16.73
N SER A 132 3.14 -9.04 16.71
CA SER A 132 2.30 -9.26 17.88
C SER A 132 2.51 -10.67 18.47
N PRO A 133 2.56 -10.82 19.80
CA PRO A 133 2.64 -12.12 20.44
C PRO A 133 1.50 -13.02 19.97
N GLN A 134 1.83 -14.11 19.28
CA GLN A 134 0.85 -15.15 19.00
C GLN A 134 0.51 -15.81 20.33
N ASN A 135 -0.69 -15.56 20.86
CA ASN A 135 -1.16 -16.22 22.08
C ASN A 135 -1.02 -17.74 21.89
N LYS A 136 -0.06 -18.31 22.62
CA LYS A 136 0.05 -19.74 22.85
C LYS A 136 -0.99 -20.05 23.92
N LYS A 137 -2.13 -20.60 23.51
CA LYS A 137 -2.85 -21.51 24.40
C LYS A 137 -2.16 -22.85 24.27
#